data_AF-A0A7V9R5K0-F1
#
_entry.id   AF-A0A7V9R5K0-F1
#
_cell.length_a   1.000
_cell.length_b   1.000
_cell.length_c   1.000
_cell.angle_alpha   90.00
_cell.angle_beta   90.00
_cell.angle_gamma   90.00
#
_symmetry.space_group_name_H-M   'P 1'
#
loop_
_entity.id
_entity.type
_entity.pdbx_description
1 polymer ?
#
loop_
_entity_poly.entity_id
_entity_poly.type
_entity_poly.pdbx_seq_one_letter_code
_entity_poly.pdbx_strand_id
1 'polypeptide(L)'
;MSLPDLVQAKKTQRDKNWPMLRGLVEVNYFANREHPTRQQISFWFRALRTSELLIELTAAQNRLPLDLIRKRPLLKLVRAGNESVIAAALVEEEKLEREADRQYWKPLKRPLASLR
;
A
#
# COMPACT_ATOMS: atom_id res chain seq x y z
N MET A 1 12.12 -2.97 15.03
CA MET A 1 11.75 -2.89 13.60
C MET A 1 10.36 -2.28 13.54
N SER A 2 10.16 -1.18 12.82
CA SER A 2 8.85 -0.51 12.78
C SER A 2 7.90 -1.20 11.80
N LEU A 3 6.58 -1.03 11.96
CA LEU A 3 5.60 -1.59 11.03
C LEU A 3 5.80 -1.11 9.58
N PRO A 4 6.10 0.18 9.32
CA PRO A 4 6.49 0.63 7.98
C PRO A 4 7.64 -0.18 7.36
N ASP A 5 8.68 -0.49 8.14
CA ASP A 5 9.83 -1.25 7.67
C ASP A 5 9.44 -2.70 7.34
N LEU A 6 8.61 -3.31 8.18
CA LEU A 6 8.10 -4.66 7.94
C LEU A 6 7.26 -4.72 6.66
N VAL A 7 6.41 -3.72 6.42
CA VAL A 7 5.60 -3.63 5.21
C VAL A 7 6.50 -3.49 3.98
N GLN A 8 7.51 -2.61 4.02
CA GLN A 8 8.45 -2.47 2.90
C GLN A 8 9.25 -3.75 2.65
N ALA A 9 9.75 -4.41 3.70
CA ALA A 9 10.56 -5.63 3.57
C ALA A 9 9.77 -6.85 3.06
N LYS A 10 8.44 -6.86 3.22
CA LYS A 10 7.58 -8.01 2.88
C LYS A 10 6.75 -7.80 1.62
N LYS A 11 6.70 -6.59 1.05
CA LYS A 11 6.15 -6.32 -0.30
C LYS A 11 6.95 -7.13 -1.32
N THR A 12 6.45 -8.30 -1.68
CA THR A 12 7.15 -9.31 -2.50
C THR A 12 6.15 -9.96 -3.45
N GLN A 13 6.63 -10.59 -4.51
CA GLN A 13 5.83 -11.36 -5.49
C GLN A 13 4.99 -12.52 -4.91
N ARG A 14 5.13 -12.86 -3.62
CA ARG A 14 4.41 -13.99 -3.01
C ARG A 14 2.98 -13.58 -2.63
N ASP A 15 2.00 -14.19 -3.30
CA ASP A 15 0.57 -13.88 -3.06
C ASP A 15 0.14 -13.99 -1.60
N LYS A 16 0.69 -14.96 -0.86
CA LYS A 16 0.37 -15.15 0.57
C LYS A 16 0.75 -13.96 1.46
N ASN A 17 1.70 -13.13 1.04
CA ASN A 17 2.15 -12.00 1.84
C ASN A 17 1.21 -10.78 1.73
N TRP A 18 0.43 -10.68 0.64
CA TRP A 18 -0.41 -9.50 0.38
C TRP A 18 -1.61 -9.39 1.33
N PRO A 19 -2.40 -10.47 1.57
CA PRO A 19 -3.45 -10.43 2.59
C PRO A 19 -2.91 -10.16 3.99
N MET A 20 -1.76 -10.75 4.34
CA MET A 20 -1.11 -10.52 5.64
C MET A 20 -0.70 -9.05 5.79
N LEU A 21 -0.08 -8.46 4.77
CA LEU A 21 0.31 -7.05 4.77
C LEU A 21 -0.89 -6.12 4.88
N ARG A 22 -1.97 -6.43 4.16
CA ARG A 22 -3.23 -5.68 4.28
C ARG A 22 -3.73 -5.71 5.73
N GLY A 23 -3.88 -6.91 6.31
CA GLY A 23 -4.35 -7.08 7.68
C GLY A 23 -3.49 -6.36 8.72
N LEU A 24 -2.16 -6.38 8.58
CA LEU A 24 -1.26 -5.67 9.50
C LEU A 24 -1.47 -4.16 9.46
N VAL A 25 -1.68 -3.58 8.27
CA VAL A 25 -1.94 -2.14 8.13
C VAL A 25 -3.32 -1.79 8.66
N GLU A 26 -4.34 -2.63 8.41
CA GLU A 26 -5.69 -2.45 8.95
C GLU A 26 -5.72 -2.50 10.48
N VAL A 27 -5.09 -3.50 11.09
CA VAL A 27 -4.97 -3.61 12.56
C VAL A 27 -4.30 -2.36 13.13
N ASN A 28 -3.23 -1.87 12.48
CA ASN A 28 -2.57 -0.65 12.91
C ASN A 28 -3.45 0.59 12.77
N TYR A 29 -4.24 0.68 11.71
CA TYR A 29 -5.20 1.75 11.51
C TYR A 29 -6.26 1.74 12.63
N PHE A 30 -6.96 0.62 12.82
CA PHE A 30 -8.01 0.50 13.83
C PHE A 30 -7.50 0.76 15.25
N ALA A 31 -6.29 0.31 15.56
CA ALA A 31 -5.70 0.52 16.89
C ALA A 31 -5.30 1.97 17.19
N ASN A 32 -5.17 2.84 16.19
CA ASN A 32 -4.62 4.20 16.38
C ASN A 32 -5.46 5.32 15.76
N ARG A 33 -6.59 5.01 15.11
CA ARG A 33 -7.39 5.99 14.37
C ARG A 33 -8.00 7.11 15.21
N GLU A 34 -8.17 6.92 16.52
CA GLU A 34 -8.76 7.93 17.42
C GLU A 34 -7.81 9.11 17.65
N HIS A 35 -6.52 8.84 17.81
CA HIS A 35 -5.49 9.87 18.05
C HIS A 35 -4.24 9.63 17.19
N PRO A 36 -4.36 9.76 15.85
CA PRO A 36 -3.30 9.38 14.96
C PRO A 36 -2.20 10.45 14.91
N THR A 37 -0.95 10.00 14.94
CA THR A 37 0.21 10.87 14.67
C THR A 37 0.31 11.20 13.19
N ARG A 38 0.98 12.31 12.84
CA ARG A 38 1.24 12.69 11.43
C ARG A 38 1.98 11.61 10.65
N GLN A 39 2.87 10.86 11.31
CA GLN A 39 3.62 9.77 10.70
C GLN A 39 2.69 8.59 10.37
N GLN A 40 1.78 8.23 11.28
CA GLN A 40 0.78 7.19 11.05
C GLN A 40 -0.16 7.55 9.90
N ILE A 41 -0.67 8.78 9.86
CA ILE A 41 -1.52 9.26 8.76
C ILE A 41 -0.80 9.13 7.41
N SER A 42 0.44 9.62 7.33
CA SER A 42 1.27 9.52 6.12
C SER A 42 1.54 8.07 5.73
N PHE A 43 1.81 7.21 6.71
CA PHE A 43 1.99 5.79 6.49
C PHE A 43 0.73 5.12 5.93
N TRP A 44 -0.44 5.39 6.51
CA TRP A 44 -1.71 4.80 6.07
C TRP A 44 -2.09 5.22 4.67
N PHE A 45 -1.93 6.50 4.30
CA PHE A 45 -2.14 6.94 2.92
C PHE A 45 -1.26 6.19 1.91
N ARG A 46 -0.06 5.75 2.33
CA ARG A 46 0.88 5.01 1.48
C ARG A 46 0.67 3.49 1.50
N ALA A 47 0.04 2.94 2.54
CA ALA A 47 0.07 1.50 2.80
C ALA A 47 -1.31 0.84 2.89
N LEU A 48 -2.39 1.59 3.16
CA LEU A 48 -3.75 1.04 3.19
C LEU A 48 -4.16 0.57 1.79
N ARG A 49 -4.76 -0.62 1.74
CA ARG A 49 -5.22 -1.29 0.51
C ARG A 49 -6.71 -1.66 0.57
N THR A 50 -7.44 -0.94 1.40
CA THR A 50 -8.86 -1.14 1.66
C THR A 50 -9.55 0.16 1.31
N SER A 51 -10.44 0.10 0.33
CA SER A 51 -11.08 1.27 -0.29
C SER A 51 -11.82 2.10 0.73
N GLU A 52 -12.61 1.43 1.57
CA GLU A 52 -13.47 1.99 2.60
C GLU A 52 -12.63 2.73 3.64
N LEU A 53 -11.52 2.13 4.10
CA LEU A 53 -10.61 2.76 5.05
C LEU A 53 -9.84 3.94 4.46
N LEU A 54 -9.52 3.91 3.16
CA LEU A 54 -8.93 5.06 2.50
C LEU A 54 -9.91 6.23 2.37
N ILE A 55 -11.18 5.95 2.08
CA ILE A 55 -12.25 6.95 2.07
C ILE A 55 -12.43 7.51 3.48
N GLU A 56 -12.55 6.66 4.50
CA GLU A 56 -12.64 7.04 5.92
C GLU A 56 -11.48 7.94 6.33
N LEU A 57 -10.24 7.51 6.07
CA LEU A 57 -9.03 8.28 6.36
C LEU A 57 -9.02 9.62 5.63
N THR A 58 -9.47 9.66 4.37
CA THR A 58 -9.53 10.91 3.60
C THR A 58 -10.61 11.85 4.13
N ALA A 59 -11.76 11.33 4.57
CA ALA A 59 -12.82 12.12 5.18
C ALA A 59 -12.40 12.69 6.55
N ALA A 60 -11.64 11.92 7.33
CA ALA A 60 -11.10 12.34 8.63
C ALA A 60 -9.97 13.38 8.51
N GLN A 61 -9.37 13.54 7.32
CA GLN A 61 -8.26 14.47 7.09
C GLN A 61 -8.70 15.63 6.20
N ASN A 62 -8.64 16.86 6.71
CA ASN A 62 -9.05 18.07 5.95
C ASN A 62 -8.32 18.28 4.62
N ARG A 63 -7.14 17.67 4.41
CA ARG A 63 -6.40 17.75 3.14
C ARG A 63 -5.49 16.55 2.92
N LEU A 64 -5.38 16.15 1.65
CA LEU A 64 -4.36 15.24 1.16
C LEU A 64 -3.07 16.00 0.82
N PRO A 65 -1.92 15.65 1.40
CA PRO A 65 -0.63 16.21 1.01
C PRO A 65 -0.33 15.91 -0.47
N LEU A 66 0.01 16.94 -1.25
CA LEU A 66 0.33 16.80 -2.68
C LEU A 66 1.51 15.83 -2.92
N ASP A 67 2.45 15.75 -1.97
CA ASP A 67 3.61 14.86 -2.05
C ASP A 67 3.19 13.38 -2.02
N LEU A 68 2.13 13.06 -1.26
CA LEU A 68 1.59 11.70 -1.20
C LEU A 68 0.86 11.35 -2.51
N ILE A 69 0.16 12.33 -3.09
CA ILE A 69 -0.49 12.16 -4.39
C ILE A 69 0.54 11.88 -5.50
N ARG A 70 1.69 12.56 -5.49
CA ARG A 70 2.77 12.29 -6.45
C ARG A 70 3.34 10.87 -6.30
N LYS A 71 3.49 10.39 -5.06
CA LYS A 71 4.01 9.04 -4.77
C LYS A 71 2.99 7.94 -5.00
N ARG A 72 1.69 8.24 -4.85
CA ARG A 72 0.58 7.30 -4.97
C ARG A 72 -0.59 7.95 -5.71
N PRO A 73 -0.58 7.93 -7.06
CA PRO A 73 -1.55 8.67 -7.87
C PRO A 73 -3.02 8.34 -7.60
N LEU A 74 -3.35 7.13 -7.12
CA LEU A 74 -4.74 6.75 -6.83
C LEU A 74 -5.40 7.58 -5.73
N LEU A 75 -4.61 8.26 -4.88
CA LEU A 75 -5.14 9.16 -3.86
C LEU A 75 -5.94 10.33 -4.45
N LYS A 76 -5.76 10.64 -5.75
CA LYS A 76 -6.61 11.62 -6.46
C LYS A 76 -8.07 11.15 -6.56
N LEU A 77 -8.29 9.84 -6.72
CA LEU A 77 -9.61 9.24 -6.90
C LEU A 77 -10.37 9.15 -5.58
N VAL A 78 -9.64 9.01 -4.46
CA VAL A 78 -10.25 8.87 -3.12
C VAL A 78 -11.07 10.10 -2.73
N ARG A 79 -10.68 11.30 -3.20
CA ARG A 79 -11.44 12.53 -2.96
C ARG A 79 -12.83 12.52 -3.60
N ALA A 80 -13.05 11.75 -4.65
CA ALA A 80 -14.36 11.60 -5.28
C ALA A 80 -15.28 10.63 -4.51
N GLY A 81 -14.74 9.84 -3.57
CA GLY A 81 -15.52 8.94 -2.72
C GLY A 81 -16.15 7.72 -3.41
N ASN A 82 -15.87 7.47 -4.69
CA ASN A 82 -16.40 6.32 -5.40
C ASN A 82 -15.61 5.05 -5.05
N GLU A 83 -16.15 4.26 -4.13
CA GLU A 83 -15.53 3.04 -3.61
C GLU A 83 -15.16 2.04 -4.71
N SER A 84 -16.06 1.77 -5.66
CA SER A 84 -15.82 0.81 -6.75
C SER A 84 -14.62 1.21 -7.61
N VAL A 85 -14.50 2.50 -7.93
CA VAL A 85 -13.37 3.04 -8.70
C VAL A 85 -12.07 2.93 -7.90
N ILE A 86 -12.11 3.20 -6.60
CA ILE A 86 -10.94 3.11 -5.72
C ILE A 86 -10.51 1.65 -5.57
N ALA A 87 -11.45 0.72 -5.37
CA ALA A 87 -11.18 -0.70 -5.27
C ALA A 87 -10.52 -1.25 -6.55
N ALA A 88 -11.05 -0.88 -7.73
CA ALA A 88 -10.44 -1.23 -9.01
C ALA A 88 -9.01 -0.66 -9.13
N ALA A 89 -8.81 0.61 -8.77
CA ALA A 89 -7.49 1.24 -8.79
C ALA A 89 -6.49 0.59 -7.83
N LEU A 90 -6.94 0.13 -6.66
CA LEU A 90 -6.12 -0.61 -5.70
C LEU A 90 -5.68 -1.96 -6.25
N VAL A 91 -6.57 -2.69 -6.92
CA VAL A 91 -6.24 -3.96 -7.57
C VAL A 91 -5.19 -3.76 -8.66
N GLU A 92 -5.35 -2.74 -9.50
CA GLU A 92 -4.36 -2.42 -10.54
C GLU A 92 -3.02 -1.97 -9.96
N GLU A 93 -3.00 -1.15 -8.90
CA GLU A 93 -1.77 -0.81 -8.16
C GLU A 93 -1.06 -2.08 -7.66
N GLU A 94 -1.80 -2.99 -7.03
CA GLU A 94 -1.26 -4.24 -6.48
C GLU A 94 -0.69 -5.15 -7.58
N LYS A 95 -1.30 -5.18 -8.77
CA LYS A 95 -0.81 -5.92 -9.94
C LYS A 95 0.50 -5.32 -10.46
N LEU A 96 0.57 -4.00 -10.60
CA LEU A 96 1.76 -3.30 -11.07
C LEU A 96 2.94 -3.46 -10.08
N GLU A 97 2.70 -3.36 -8.77
CA GLU A 97 3.72 -3.61 -7.74
C GLU A 97 4.27 -5.04 -7.85
N ARG A 98 3.41 -6.05 -8.08
CA ARG A 98 3.84 -7.44 -8.27
C ARG A 98 4.66 -7.64 -9.55
N GLU A 99 4.24 -7.05 -10.66
CA GLU A 99 4.93 -7.22 -11.93
C GLU A 99 6.30 -6.53 -11.92
N ALA A 100 6.41 -5.35 -11.30
CA ALA A 100 7.69 -4.67 -11.10
C ALA A 100 8.66 -5.51 -10.26
N ASP A 101 8.19 -6.11 -9.15
CA ASP A 101 9.01 -7.02 -8.34
C ASP A 101 9.44 -8.24 -9.17
N ARG A 102 8.52 -8.87 -9.90
CA ARG A 102 8.83 -10.01 -10.79
C ARG A 102 9.93 -9.65 -11.81
N GLN A 103 9.84 -8.47 -12.43
CA GLN A 103 10.83 -8.00 -13.40
C GLN A 103 12.19 -7.72 -12.75
N TYR A 104 12.20 -7.12 -11.55
CA TYR A 104 13.42 -6.90 -10.77
C TYR A 104 14.14 -8.22 -10.42
N TRP A 105 13.39 -9.27 -10.05
CA TRP A 105 13.96 -10.58 -9.71
C TRP A 105 14.34 -11.44 -10.93
N LYS A 106 13.81 -11.16 -12.13
CA LYS A 106 14.07 -11.91 -13.37
C LYS A 106 15.57 -11.99 -13.75
N PRO A 107 16.36 -10.90 -13.75
CA PRO A 107 17.79 -10.96 -14.07
C PRO A 107 18.62 -11.62 -12.96
N LEU A 108 18.23 -11.49 -11.69
CA LEU A 108 18.96 -12.02 -10.54
C LEU A 108 18.90 -13.55 -10.40
N LYS A 109 17.91 -14.20 -11.04
CA LYS A 109 17.79 -15.67 -11.08
C LYS A 109 18.65 -16.32 -12.18
N ARG A 110 19.15 -15.55 -13.16
CA ARG A 110 19.94 -16.06 -14.29
C ARG A 110 21.32 -16.62 -13.90
N PRO A 111 22.11 -16.02 -12.99
CA PRO A 111 23.44 -16.53 -12.64
C PRO A 111 23.44 -17.70 -11.64
N LEU A 112 22.31 -18.04 -11.02
CA LEU A 112 22.23 -19.17 -10.08
C LEU A 112 21.93 -20.52 -10.74
N ALA A 113 21.53 -20.51 -12.02
CA ALA A 113 21.28 -21.73 -12.79
C ALA A 113 22.57 -22.31 -13.42
N SER A 114 23.65 -21.53 -13.51
CA SER A 114 24.94 -21.91 -14.10
C SER A 114 25.95 -22.48 -13.08
N LEU A 115 25.52 -22.72 -11.84
CA LEU A 115 26.32 -23.32 -10.77
C LEU A 115 25.85 -24.75 -10.41
N ARG A 116 25.16 -25.43 -11.34
CA ARG A 116 24.80 -26.85 -11.22
C ARG A 116 25.56 -27.69 -12.21
#